data_AF-A0A2E8E9G3-F1
#
_entry.id   AF-A0A2E8E9G3-F1
#
_cell.length_a   1.000
_cell.length_b   1.000
_cell.length_c   1.000
_cell.angle_alpha   90.00
_cell.angle_beta   90.00
_cell.angle_gamma   90.00
#
_symmetry.space_group_name_H-M   'P 1'
#
loop_
_entity.id
_entity.type
_entity.pdbx_description
1 polymer ?
#
loop_
_entity_poly.entity_id
_entity_poly.type
_entity_poly.pdbx_seq_one_letter_code
_entity_poly.pdbx_strand_id
1 'polypeptide(L)'
;MTVWLSRLSGALRALFARRAMERDLDDEVHTHFEMTVDQKMEAEMSRAEARRATRLEMGNPEVVKDQVRDVGWESLLDAVGQDLRVGWRSLRKSPGFTTVAVLTLALGLGSGAAVFGLPRVL
;
A
#
# COMPACT_ATOMS: atom_id res chain seq x y z
N MET A 1 -17.52 -4.81 -17.97
CA MET A 1 -16.96 -5.81 -17.02
C MET A 1 -15.42 -5.72 -16.92
N THR A 2 -14.70 -5.51 -18.02
CA THR A 2 -13.22 -5.36 -18.06
C THR A 2 -12.68 -4.10 -17.37
N VAL A 3 -13.44 -3.00 -17.37
CA VAL A 3 -13.03 -1.71 -16.74
C VAL A 3 -12.90 -1.80 -15.22
N TRP A 4 -13.74 -2.61 -14.57
CA TRP A 4 -13.67 -2.81 -13.12
C TRP A 4 -12.47 -3.68 -12.73
N LEU A 5 -12.18 -4.73 -13.51
CA LEU A 5 -11.03 -5.61 -13.31
C LEU A 5 -9.70 -4.89 -13.59
N SER A 6 -9.64 -4.02 -14.59
CA SER A 6 -8.45 -3.21 -14.87
C SER A 6 -8.21 -2.14 -13.80
N ARG A 7 -9.28 -1.56 -13.22
CA ARG A 7 -9.16 -0.64 -12.07
C ARG A 7 -8.71 -1.36 -10.80
N LEU A 8 -9.24 -2.54 -10.52
CA LEU A 8 -8.85 -3.34 -9.35
C LEU A 8 -7.40 -3.83 -9.46
N SER A 9 -7.01 -4.33 -10.64
CA SER A 9 -5.63 -4.76 -10.91
C SER A 9 -4.66 -3.59 -10.99
N GLY A 10 -5.10 -2.42 -11.45
CA GLY A 10 -4.35 -1.17 -11.39
C GLY A 10 -4.13 -0.69 -9.95
N ALA A 11 -5.15 -0.78 -9.11
CA ALA A 11 -5.04 -0.50 -7.67
C ALA A 11 -4.09 -1.49 -6.97
N LEU A 12 -4.23 -2.79 -7.24
CA LEU A 12 -3.31 -3.82 -6.73
C LEU A 12 -1.87 -3.60 -7.22
N ARG A 13 -1.67 -3.29 -8.50
CA ARG A 13 -0.34 -2.94 -9.02
C ARG A 13 0.20 -1.67 -8.40
N ALA A 14 -0.61 -0.64 -8.19
CA ALA A 14 -0.19 0.59 -7.52
C ALA A 14 0.23 0.31 -6.07
N LEU A 15 -0.46 -0.63 -5.39
CA LEU A 15 -0.06 -1.11 -4.06
C LEU A 15 1.29 -1.85 -4.11
N PHE A 16 1.55 -2.68 -5.13
CA PHE A 16 2.83 -3.40 -5.26
C PHE A 16 3.99 -2.57 -5.83
N ALA A 17 3.72 -1.62 -6.73
CA ALA A 17 4.70 -0.75 -7.37
C ALA A 17 5.25 0.31 -6.41
N ARG A 18 4.51 0.64 -5.35
CA ARG A 18 4.93 1.63 -4.36
C ARG A 18 6.07 1.18 -3.46
N ARG A 19 6.29 -0.14 -3.30
CA ARG A 19 7.54 -0.69 -2.73
C ARG A 19 8.77 -0.42 -3.59
N ALA A 20 8.60 -0.21 -4.90
CA ALA A 20 9.69 0.28 -5.73
C ALA A 20 9.92 1.78 -5.47
N MET A 21 8.83 2.54 -5.32
CA MET A 21 8.88 3.98 -5.05
C MET A 21 9.46 4.35 -3.67
N GLU A 22 9.29 3.50 -2.65
CA GLU A 22 9.99 3.65 -1.35
C GLU A 22 11.49 3.46 -1.45
N ARG A 23 11.96 2.58 -2.35
CA ARG A 23 13.39 2.40 -2.61
C ARG A 23 13.96 3.58 -3.40
N ASP A 24 13.22 4.07 -4.38
CA ASP A 24 13.59 5.29 -5.11
C ASP A 24 13.68 6.51 -4.18
N LEU A 25 12.76 6.63 -3.20
CA LEU A 25 12.80 7.70 -2.20
C LEU A 25 14.02 7.58 -1.28
N ASP A 26 14.43 6.37 -0.91
CA ASP A 26 15.63 6.15 -0.09
C ASP A 26 16.91 6.53 -0.85
N ASP A 27 16.99 6.14 -2.12
CA ASP A 27 18.08 6.51 -3.02
C ASP A 27 18.12 8.03 -3.24
N GLU A 28 16.97 8.68 -3.39
CA GLU A 28 16.88 10.13 -3.59
C GLU A 28 17.29 10.92 -2.33
N VAL A 29 16.85 10.50 -1.14
CA VAL A 29 17.26 11.12 0.13
C VAL A 29 18.76 10.94 0.36
N HIS A 30 19.31 9.75 0.07
CA HIS A 30 20.74 9.51 0.19
C HIS A 30 21.56 10.35 -0.80
N THR A 31 21.09 10.44 -2.04
CA THR A 31 21.72 11.25 -3.08
C THR A 31 21.71 12.73 -2.70
N HIS A 32 20.59 13.22 -2.17
CA HIS A 32 20.48 14.61 -1.70
C HIS A 32 21.46 14.89 -0.54
N PHE A 33 21.57 13.96 0.41
CA PHE A 33 22.50 14.08 1.53
C PHE A 33 23.97 14.18 1.06
N GLU A 34 24.42 13.29 0.17
CA GLU A 34 25.80 13.32 -0.33
C GLU A 34 26.06 14.57 -1.19
N MET A 35 25.11 15.01 -2.02
CA MET A 35 25.24 16.27 -2.78
C MET A 35 25.45 17.48 -1.86
N THR A 36 24.73 17.57 -0.75
CA THR A 36 24.91 18.69 0.20
C THR A 36 26.23 18.59 0.97
N VAL A 37 26.73 17.38 1.23
CA VAL A 37 28.07 17.19 1.80
C VAL A 37 29.14 17.70 0.82
N ASP A 38 29.03 17.36 -0.45
CA ASP A 38 29.98 17.78 -1.49
C ASP A 38 29.99 19.30 -1.66
N GLN A 39 28.82 19.95 -1.71
CA GLN A 39 28.71 21.41 -1.76
C GLN A 39 29.38 22.10 -0.56
N LYS A 40 29.29 21.52 0.64
CA LYS A 40 29.97 22.07 1.83
C LYS A 40 31.47 21.83 1.80
N MET A 41 31.93 20.73 1.21
CA MET A 41 33.35 20.51 0.97
C MET A 41 33.94 21.50 -0.05
N GLU A 42 33.17 21.89 -1.07
CA GLU A 42 33.55 22.96 -2.00
C GLU A 42 33.69 24.31 -1.29
N ALA A 43 32.93 24.54 -0.21
CA ALA A 43 33.06 25.70 0.68
C ALA A 43 34.21 25.56 1.70
N GLU A 44 35.25 24.79 1.37
CA GLU A 44 36.47 24.55 2.17
C GLU A 44 36.25 23.82 3.51
N MET A 45 35.08 23.21 3.75
CA MET A 45 34.89 22.39 4.95
C MET A 45 35.54 21.02 4.81
N SER A 46 36.10 20.50 5.91
CA SER A 46 36.53 19.11 5.95
C SER A 46 35.33 18.17 5.79
N ARG A 47 35.52 16.98 5.18
CA ARG A 47 34.43 16.00 4.98
C ARG A 47 33.68 15.65 6.27
N ALA A 48 34.39 15.61 7.39
CA ALA A 48 33.81 15.33 8.71
C ALA A 48 32.91 16.48 9.19
N GLU A 49 33.32 17.73 9.00
CA GLU A 49 32.54 18.91 9.32
C GLU A 49 31.34 19.09 8.38
N ALA A 50 31.54 18.87 7.08
CA ALA A 50 30.48 18.91 6.08
C ALA A 50 29.36 17.92 6.40
N ARG A 51 29.68 16.65 6.71
CA ARG A 51 28.68 15.64 7.13
C ARG A 51 27.95 16.02 8.41
N ARG A 52 28.66 16.58 9.39
CA ARG A 52 28.06 17.01 10.65
C ARG A 52 27.13 18.20 10.44
N ALA A 53 27.52 19.17 9.63
CA ALA A 53 26.72 20.33 9.27
C ALA A 53 25.47 19.91 8.48
N THR A 54 25.59 19.04 7.48
CA THR A 54 24.45 18.53 6.70
C THR A 54 23.46 17.77 7.59
N ARG A 55 23.93 16.95 8.55
CA ARG A 55 23.06 16.28 9.53
C ARG A 55 22.30 17.24 10.45
N LEU A 56 22.92 18.37 10.80
CA LEU A 56 22.28 19.39 11.63
C LEU A 56 21.26 20.21 10.84
N GLU A 57 21.52 20.44 9.56
CA GLU A 57 20.69 21.25 8.67
C GLU A 57 19.50 20.49 8.08
N MET A 58 19.71 19.25 7.60
CA MET A 58 18.64 18.40 7.07
C MET A 58 17.79 17.73 8.15
N GLY A 59 18.25 17.73 9.41
CA GLY A 59 17.70 16.88 10.46
C GLY A 59 18.04 15.40 10.27
N ASN A 60 17.59 14.53 11.18
CA ASN A 60 17.85 13.09 11.06
C ASN A 60 17.00 12.50 9.90
N PRO A 61 17.61 11.98 8.82
CA PRO A 61 16.88 11.37 7.71
C PRO A 61 15.99 10.21 8.18
N GLU A 62 16.35 9.54 9.28
CA GLU A 62 15.53 8.48 9.88
C GLU A 62 14.18 9.01 10.41
N VAL A 63 14.11 10.25 10.88
CA VAL A 63 12.86 10.84 11.40
C VAL A 63 11.89 11.18 10.28
N VAL A 64 12.42 11.60 9.11
CA VAL A 64 11.60 11.78 7.90
C VAL A 64 11.12 10.41 7.39
N LYS A 65 11.97 9.38 7.48
CA LYS A 65 11.63 8.00 7.13
C LYS A 65 10.54 7.42 8.04
N ASP A 66 10.64 7.64 9.36
CA ASP A 66 9.64 7.18 10.33
C ASP A 66 8.30 7.92 10.18
N GLN A 67 8.29 9.22 9.88
CA GLN A 67 7.06 9.95 9.60
C GLN A 67 6.37 9.51 8.30
N VAL A 68 7.13 9.10 7.28
CA VAL A 68 6.55 8.52 6.06
C VAL A 68 6.06 7.09 6.29
N ARG A 69 6.69 6.37 7.22
CA ARG A 69 6.35 4.99 7.57
C ARG A 69 5.09 4.88 8.44
N ASP A 70 4.93 5.73 9.45
CA ASP A 70 3.77 5.73 10.36
C ASP A 70 2.48 6.25 9.71
N VAL A 71 2.61 7.07 8.67
CA VAL A 71 1.48 7.58 7.85
C VAL A 71 1.35 6.78 6.54
N GLY A 72 2.18 5.74 6.39
CA GLY A 72 2.31 4.92 5.19
C GLY A 72 1.22 3.87 5.03
N TRP A 73 1.04 3.41 3.80
CA TRP A 73 0.10 2.36 3.40
C TRP A 73 0.35 0.99 4.06
N GLU A 74 1.49 0.77 4.72
CA GLU A 74 1.74 -0.40 5.58
C GLU A 74 0.73 -0.46 6.74
N SER A 75 0.46 0.70 7.35
CA SER A 75 -0.60 0.85 8.36
C SER A 75 -1.99 0.55 7.79
N LEU A 76 -2.26 0.93 6.53
CA LEU A 76 -3.51 0.58 5.84
C LEU A 76 -3.61 -0.91 5.52
N LEU A 77 -2.51 -1.57 5.13
CA LEU A 77 -2.51 -3.01 4.90
C LEU A 77 -2.71 -3.80 6.19
N ASP A 78 -2.08 -3.38 7.27
CA ASP A 78 -2.27 -3.99 8.59
C ASP A 78 -3.71 -3.77 9.08
N ALA A 79 -4.27 -2.58 8.89
CA ALA A 79 -5.67 -2.29 9.20
C ALA A 79 -6.62 -3.16 8.36
N VAL A 80 -6.43 -3.25 7.05
CA VAL A 80 -7.26 -4.08 6.15
C VAL A 80 -7.11 -5.57 6.49
N GLY A 81 -5.89 -6.03 6.75
CA GLY A 81 -5.62 -7.41 7.15
C GLY A 81 -6.28 -7.76 8.49
N GLN A 82 -6.25 -6.82 9.44
CA GLN A 82 -6.94 -6.95 10.72
C GLN A 82 -8.46 -7.00 10.53
N ASP A 83 -9.03 -6.10 9.74
CA ASP A 83 -10.47 -6.08 9.46
C ASP A 83 -10.93 -7.36 8.74
N LEU A 84 -10.16 -7.84 7.76
CA LEU A 84 -10.43 -9.11 7.09
C LEU A 84 -10.37 -10.30 8.05
N ARG A 85 -9.37 -10.35 8.93
CA ARG A 85 -9.22 -11.42 9.92
C ARG A 85 -10.37 -11.41 10.93
N VAL A 86 -10.75 -10.23 11.39
CA VAL A 86 -11.87 -10.04 12.34
C VAL A 86 -13.20 -10.38 11.65
N GLY A 87 -13.43 -9.89 10.43
CA GLY A 87 -14.61 -10.20 9.62
C GLY A 87 -14.75 -11.70 9.35
N TRP A 88 -13.67 -12.36 8.91
CA TRP A 88 -13.64 -13.80 8.69
C TRP A 88 -13.94 -14.59 9.98
N ARG A 89 -13.36 -14.19 11.11
CA ARG A 89 -13.65 -14.80 12.42
C ARG A 89 -15.11 -14.60 12.81
N SER A 90 -15.70 -13.44 12.51
CA SER A 90 -17.12 -13.15 12.76
C SER A 90 -18.03 -14.07 11.95
N LEU A 91 -17.78 -14.20 10.64
CA LEU A 91 -18.52 -15.09 9.74
C LEU A 91 -18.46 -16.56 10.20
N ARG A 92 -17.29 -17.01 10.66
CA ARG A 92 -17.11 -18.37 11.22
C ARG A 92 -17.81 -18.58 12.56
N LYS A 93 -18.04 -17.53 13.35
CA LYS A 93 -18.77 -17.61 14.63
C LYS A 93 -20.28 -17.67 14.43
N SER A 94 -20.81 -17.13 13.33
CA SER A 94 -22.24 -17.12 13.00
C SER A 94 -22.52 -17.84 11.66
N PRO A 95 -22.25 -19.16 11.57
CA PRO A 95 -22.38 -19.91 10.32
C PRO A 95 -23.81 -19.88 9.75
N GLY A 96 -24.85 -19.94 10.60
CA GLY A 96 -26.25 -19.89 10.14
C GLY A 96 -26.61 -18.60 9.41
N PHE A 97 -26.28 -17.45 9.99
CA PHE A 97 -26.48 -16.14 9.34
C PHE A 97 -25.66 -16.03 8.05
N THR A 98 -24.39 -16.47 8.10
CA THR A 98 -23.49 -16.44 6.94
C THR A 98 -24.05 -17.28 5.79
N THR A 99 -24.55 -18.49 6.06
CA THR A 99 -25.16 -19.36 5.04
C THR A 99 -26.38 -18.71 4.41
N VAL A 100 -27.30 -18.16 5.21
CA VAL A 100 -28.50 -17.48 4.69
C VAL A 100 -28.09 -16.28 3.83
N ALA A 101 -27.18 -15.44 4.32
CA ALA A 101 -26.68 -14.28 3.58
C ALA A 101 -26.03 -14.69 2.24
N VAL A 102 -25.19 -15.72 2.23
CA VAL A 102 -24.56 -16.26 1.03
C VAL A 102 -25.60 -16.80 0.04
N LEU A 103 -26.60 -17.55 0.51
CA LEU A 103 -27.68 -18.07 -0.34
C LEU A 103 -28.52 -16.96 -0.93
N THR A 104 -28.89 -15.94 -0.15
CA THR A 104 -29.62 -14.78 -0.63
C THR A 104 -28.82 -14.00 -1.67
N LEU A 105 -27.52 -13.78 -1.45
CA LEU A 105 -26.63 -13.15 -2.42
C LEU A 105 -26.49 -14.00 -3.69
N ALA A 106 -26.32 -15.31 -3.56
CA ALA A 106 -26.20 -16.23 -4.68
C ALA A 106 -27.48 -16.26 -5.53
N LEU A 107 -28.66 -16.22 -4.90
CA LEU A 107 -29.94 -16.13 -5.60
C LEU A 107 -30.13 -14.76 -6.28
N GLY A 108 -29.79 -13.67 -5.59
CA GLY A 108 -29.88 -12.31 -6.16
C GLY A 108 -28.94 -12.11 -7.35
N LEU A 109 -27.69 -12.57 -7.24
CA LEU A 109 -26.69 -12.46 -8.31
C LEU A 109 -26.94 -13.49 -9.42
N GLY A 110 -27.32 -14.72 -9.06
CA GLY A 110 -27.60 -15.82 -9.99
C GLY A 110 -28.89 -15.63 -10.76
N SER A 111 -29.90 -14.95 -10.21
CA SER A 111 -31.13 -14.60 -10.95
C SER A 111 -30.83 -13.65 -12.12
N GLY A 112 -29.91 -12.69 -11.96
CA GLY A 112 -29.43 -11.86 -13.06
C GLY A 112 -28.74 -12.68 -14.16
N ALA A 113 -27.96 -13.70 -13.80
CA ALA A 113 -27.32 -14.59 -14.78
C ALA A 113 -28.31 -15.56 -15.46
N ALA A 114 -29.28 -16.09 -14.72
CA ALA A 114 -30.27 -17.03 -15.22
C ALA A 114 -31.28 -16.37 -16.19
N VAL A 115 -31.61 -15.09 -15.97
CA VAL A 115 -32.50 -14.32 -16.86
C VAL A 115 -31.81 -13.97 -18.19
N PHE A 116 -30.47 -13.83 -18.21
CA PHE A 116 -29.71 -13.43 -19.40
C PHE A 116 -28.86 -14.53 -20.05
N GLY A 117 -28.80 -15.74 -19.50
CA GLY A 117 -27.89 -16.76 -20.02
C GLY A 117 -28.25 -18.20 -19.66
N LEU A 118 -29.24 -18.79 -20.36
CA LEU A 118 -29.35 -20.24 -20.57
C LEU A 118 -30.15 -20.55 -21.86
N PRO A 119 -29.54 -20.66 -23.06
CA PRO A 119 -30.02 -21.65 -24.01
C PRO A 119 -29.67 -23.03 -23.44
N ARG A 120 -30.71 -23.81 -23.19
CA ARG A 120 -30.71 -25.17 -22.62
C ARG A 120 -29.54 -26.03 -23.12
N VAL A 121 -28.82 -26.65 -22.20
CA VAL A 121 -27.98 -27.81 -22.49
C VAL A 121 -28.70 -29.04 -21.96
N LEU A 122 -29.46 -29.69 -22.84
CA LEU A 122 -29.69 -31.14 -22.92
C LEU A 122 -29.88 -31.48 -24.40
#